data_AF-A0AAU7Q564-F1
#
_entry.id   AF-A0AAU7Q564-F1
#
_cell.length_a   1.000
_cell.length_b   1.000
_cell.length_c   1.000
_cell.angle_alpha   90.00
_cell.angle_beta   90.00
_cell.angle_gamma   90.00
#
_symmetry.space_group_name_H-M   'P 1'
#
loop_
_entity.id
_entity.type
_entity.pdbx_description
1 polymer ?
#
loop_
_entity_poly.entity_id
_entity_poly.type
_entity_poly.pdbx_seq_one_letter_code
_entity_poly.pdbx_strand_id
1 'polypeptide(L)'
;MFSNGPTAVEYVAKYLGLKEFKPRWSYSFFGKCHEQQGHNYAVSYATASEILDLIFSYFFNKFRLANQLDVVIKHHPDIGKEDLFCIIIGGNDIMVATVYNSVKAEKVLKQAVSEICNALKVLNEHGVKYVVVANAPEVGLIPAFNKDEKARELAAKLTKSFNAKLANRLYEEKYM
;
A
#
# COMPACT_ATOMS: atom_id res chain seq x y z
N MET A 1 -0.53 -2.44 -10.36
CA MET A 1 -0.58 -1.02 -10.76
C MET A 1 -0.91 -0.96 -12.25
N PHE A 2 -1.64 0.06 -12.73
CA PHE A 2 -2.09 0.12 -14.13
C PHE A 2 -1.58 1.39 -14.81
N SER A 3 -0.94 1.21 -15.96
CA SER A 3 -0.49 2.29 -16.86
C SER A 3 -0.32 1.73 -18.27
N ASN A 4 -0.08 2.58 -19.26
CA ASN A 4 0.28 2.22 -20.63
C ASN A 4 1.80 2.05 -20.83
N GLY A 5 2.55 1.93 -19.74
CA GLY A 5 4.00 1.77 -19.73
C GLY A 5 4.51 1.39 -18.34
N PRO A 6 5.84 1.40 -18.13
CA PRO A 6 6.42 1.06 -16.83
C PRO A 6 5.91 1.97 -15.71
N THR A 7 5.74 1.39 -14.54
CA THR A 7 5.36 2.05 -13.30
C THR A 7 6.54 2.80 -12.68
N ALA A 8 6.26 3.70 -11.73
CA ALA A 8 7.30 4.46 -11.03
C ALA A 8 8.37 3.55 -10.40
N VAL A 9 7.96 2.44 -9.78
CA VAL A 9 8.88 1.48 -9.15
C VAL A 9 9.72 0.71 -10.16
N GLU A 10 9.21 0.44 -11.36
CA GLU A 10 9.99 -0.17 -12.44
C GLU A 10 11.08 0.78 -12.96
N TYR A 11 10.79 2.09 -13.02
CA TYR A 11 11.82 3.08 -13.32
C TYR A 11 12.87 3.15 -12.21
N VAL A 12 12.48 3.19 -10.93
CA VAL A 12 13.41 3.17 -9.80
C VAL A 12 14.31 1.94 -9.87
N ALA A 13 13.74 0.75 -10.09
CA ALA A 13 14.51 -0.48 -10.22
C ALA A 13 15.53 -0.40 -11.37
N LYS A 14 15.12 0.14 -12.53
CA LYS A 14 16.02 0.36 -13.67
C LYS A 14 17.16 1.32 -13.33
N TYR A 15 16.89 2.44 -12.64
CA TYR A 15 17.91 3.40 -12.24
C TYR A 15 18.90 2.85 -11.21
N LEU A 16 18.46 1.90 -10.38
CA LEU A 16 19.31 1.18 -9.43
C LEU A 16 20.06 -0.01 -10.07
N GLY A 17 19.92 -0.23 -11.37
CA GLY A 17 20.64 -1.28 -12.10
C GLY A 17 20.05 -2.69 -11.91
N LEU A 18 18.82 -2.81 -11.40
CA LEU A 18 18.12 -4.10 -11.33
C LEU A 18 17.75 -4.55 -12.75
N LYS A 19 18.43 -5.62 -13.22
CA LYS A 19 18.24 -6.16 -14.57
C LYS A 19 16.85 -6.78 -14.77
N GLU A 20 16.27 -7.33 -13.71
CA GLU A 20 14.93 -7.92 -13.73
C GLU A 20 14.08 -7.46 -12.53
N PHE A 21 12.96 -6.81 -12.83
CA PHE A 21 11.98 -6.40 -11.82
C PHE A 21 10.60 -6.92 -12.22
N LYS A 22 10.27 -8.13 -11.75
CA LYS A 22 9.06 -8.87 -12.13
C LYS A 22 8.03 -8.87 -10.97
N PRO A 23 6.72 -8.97 -11.28
CA PRO A 23 5.70 -9.20 -10.26
C PRO A 23 5.97 -10.47 -9.46
N ARG A 24 5.66 -10.44 -8.17
CA ARG A 24 5.71 -11.57 -7.23
C ARG A 24 4.45 -11.61 -6.39
N TRP A 25 3.90 -12.79 -6.17
CA TRP A 25 2.72 -12.98 -5.34
C TRP A 25 2.64 -14.44 -4.89
N SER A 26 1.97 -14.67 -3.77
CA SER A 26 1.57 -16.01 -3.30
C SER A 26 0.20 -15.88 -2.66
N TYR A 27 -0.77 -16.65 -3.14
CA TYR A 27 -2.12 -16.66 -2.57
C TYR A 27 -2.80 -18.01 -2.76
N SER A 28 -3.76 -18.30 -1.88
CA SER A 28 -4.60 -19.50 -1.97
C SER A 28 -6.04 -19.15 -2.29
N PHE A 29 -6.58 -19.83 -3.30
CA PHE A 29 -7.97 -19.71 -3.74
C PHE A 29 -8.55 -21.11 -3.96
N PHE A 30 -9.71 -21.40 -3.36
CA PHE A 30 -10.34 -22.74 -3.37
C PHE A 30 -9.37 -23.90 -3.07
N GLY A 31 -8.46 -23.71 -2.10
CA GLY A 31 -7.47 -24.71 -1.69
C GLY A 31 -6.29 -24.89 -2.66
N LYS A 32 -6.25 -24.16 -3.79
CA LYS A 32 -5.10 -24.14 -4.70
C LYS A 32 -4.18 -22.98 -4.37
N CYS A 33 -2.91 -23.27 -4.16
CA CYS A 33 -1.87 -22.27 -4.00
C CYS A 33 -1.38 -21.83 -5.38
N HIS A 34 -1.36 -20.52 -5.59
CA HIS A 34 -0.80 -19.88 -6.76
C HIS A 34 0.42 -19.08 -6.29
N GLU A 35 1.56 -19.24 -6.97
CA GLU A 35 2.76 -18.44 -6.72
C GLU A 35 3.47 -18.01 -8.01
N GLN A 36 4.11 -16.83 -7.98
CA GLN A 36 5.03 -16.33 -9.00
C GLN A 36 6.26 -15.71 -8.34
N GLN A 37 7.45 -15.93 -8.92
CA GLN A 37 8.72 -15.36 -8.46
C GLN A 37 8.99 -13.97 -9.08
N GLY A 38 9.75 -13.12 -8.37
CA GLY A 38 9.97 -11.71 -8.70
C GLY A 38 10.33 -10.84 -7.47
N HIS A 39 10.18 -9.53 -7.62
CA HIS A 39 10.56 -8.53 -6.60
C HIS A 39 9.42 -7.54 -6.27
N ASN A 40 8.39 -7.46 -7.13
CA ASN A 40 7.31 -6.51 -6.98
C ASN A 40 6.04 -7.19 -6.43
N TYR A 41 5.77 -6.99 -5.15
CA TYR A 41 4.63 -7.57 -4.44
C TYR A 41 3.34 -6.73 -4.55
N ALA A 42 3.40 -5.58 -5.24
CA ALA A 42 2.28 -4.67 -5.34
C ALA A 42 1.15 -5.25 -6.20
N VAL A 43 -0.03 -5.39 -5.61
CA VAL A 43 -1.25 -5.79 -6.30
C VAL A 43 -2.16 -4.58 -6.52
N SER A 44 -2.74 -4.46 -7.72
CA SER A 44 -3.72 -3.41 -7.99
C SER A 44 -4.90 -3.49 -7.02
N TYR A 45 -5.48 -2.35 -6.66
CA TYR A 45 -6.57 -2.25 -5.67
C TYR A 45 -6.23 -2.67 -4.23
N ALA A 46 -4.98 -3.07 -3.94
CA ALA A 46 -4.57 -3.37 -2.58
C ALA A 46 -4.75 -2.16 -1.63
N THR A 47 -5.27 -2.44 -0.45
CA THR A 47 -5.42 -1.50 0.67
C THR A 47 -4.39 -1.81 1.76
N ALA A 48 -4.05 -0.83 2.57
CA ALA A 48 -3.30 -1.10 3.80
C ALA A 48 -4.25 -1.65 4.87
N SER A 49 -5.41 -1.00 5.01
CA SER A 49 -6.48 -1.39 5.92
C SER A 49 -7.28 -2.59 5.44
N GLU A 50 -8.05 -3.17 6.36
CA GLU A 50 -9.06 -4.16 6.06
C GLU A 50 -10.29 -3.53 5.38
N ILE A 51 -10.71 -4.10 4.25
CA ILE A 51 -12.00 -3.79 3.64
C ILE A 51 -13.08 -4.56 4.41
N LEU A 52 -14.03 -3.81 4.98
CA LEU A 52 -15.11 -4.33 5.81
C LEU A 52 -16.37 -4.72 5.02
N ASP A 53 -16.42 -4.42 3.73
CA ASP A 53 -17.55 -4.80 2.87
C ASP A 53 -17.48 -6.30 2.50
N LEU A 54 -18.58 -7.03 2.70
CA LEU A 54 -18.64 -8.48 2.55
C LEU A 54 -18.30 -8.98 1.14
N ILE A 55 -18.67 -8.23 0.09
CA ILE A 55 -18.46 -8.67 -1.31
C ILE A 55 -16.99 -8.46 -1.71
N PHE A 56 -16.42 -7.33 -1.34
CA PHE A 56 -15.05 -6.97 -1.71
C PHE A 56 -13.99 -7.59 -0.79
N SER A 57 -14.33 -7.81 0.49
CA SER A 57 -13.39 -8.33 1.51
C SER A 57 -12.79 -9.68 1.15
N TYR A 58 -13.57 -10.62 0.62
CA TYR A 58 -13.09 -12.00 0.38
C TYR A 58 -11.87 -12.07 -0.55
N PHE A 59 -11.84 -11.22 -1.59
CA PHE A 59 -10.74 -11.19 -2.55
C PHE A 59 -9.67 -10.17 -2.15
N PHE A 60 -10.07 -8.92 -1.89
CA PHE A 60 -9.10 -7.83 -1.74
C PHE A 60 -8.33 -7.87 -0.43
N ASN A 61 -8.92 -8.42 0.66
CA ASN A 61 -8.19 -8.53 1.92
C ASN A 61 -7.02 -9.52 1.87
N LYS A 62 -7.00 -10.45 0.91
CA LYS A 62 -5.86 -11.36 0.69
C LYS A 62 -4.62 -10.64 0.17
N PHE A 63 -4.80 -9.46 -0.42
CA PHE A 63 -3.74 -8.66 -1.03
C PHE A 63 -3.45 -7.37 -0.28
N ARG A 64 -3.90 -7.24 0.98
CA ARG A 64 -3.56 -6.09 1.82
C ARG A 64 -2.05 -6.01 2.06
N LEU A 65 -1.57 -4.85 2.54
CA LEU A 65 -0.15 -4.64 2.86
C LEU A 65 0.43 -5.74 3.76
N ALA A 66 -0.25 -6.07 4.85
CA ALA A 66 0.21 -7.10 5.78
C ALA A 66 0.45 -8.44 5.07
N ASN A 67 -0.49 -8.88 4.24
CA ASN A 67 -0.36 -10.12 3.48
C ASN A 67 0.74 -10.05 2.42
N GLN A 68 0.92 -8.91 1.75
CA GLN A 68 2.05 -8.74 0.83
C GLN A 68 3.38 -8.89 1.58
N LEU A 69 3.50 -8.28 2.76
CA LEU A 69 4.69 -8.34 3.61
C LEU A 69 4.96 -9.75 4.14
N ASP A 70 3.93 -10.46 4.60
CA ASP A 70 4.05 -11.86 5.05
C ASP A 70 4.64 -12.74 3.94
N VAL A 71 4.17 -12.53 2.71
CA VAL A 71 4.69 -13.27 1.55
C VAL A 71 6.14 -12.87 1.26
N VAL A 72 6.51 -11.58 1.37
CA VAL A 72 7.91 -11.15 1.21
C VAL A 72 8.81 -11.87 2.20
N ILE A 73 8.47 -11.85 3.49
CA ILE A 73 9.29 -12.42 4.57
C ILE A 73 9.44 -13.93 4.37
N LYS A 74 8.34 -14.62 4.01
CA LYS A 74 8.37 -16.05 3.70
C LYS A 74 9.29 -16.38 2.52
N HIS A 75 9.29 -15.53 1.51
CA HIS A 75 10.01 -15.74 0.26
C HIS A 75 11.49 -15.33 0.31
N HIS A 76 11.81 -14.37 1.17
CA HIS A 76 13.14 -13.80 1.34
C HIS A 76 13.44 -13.71 2.84
N PRO A 77 13.71 -14.85 3.50
CA PRO A 77 14.07 -14.88 4.92
C PRO A 77 15.40 -14.16 5.21
N ASP A 78 16.16 -13.84 4.16
CA ASP A 78 17.45 -13.15 4.16
C ASP A 78 17.37 -11.64 3.90
N ILE A 79 16.15 -11.06 3.83
CA ILE A 79 16.02 -9.60 3.74
C ILE A 79 16.78 -8.90 4.87
N GLY A 80 17.34 -7.74 4.58
CA GLY A 80 18.12 -7.02 5.58
C GLY A 80 18.65 -5.68 5.12
N LYS A 81 19.81 -5.31 5.66
CA LYS A 81 20.34 -3.94 5.62
C LYS A 81 20.67 -3.39 4.24
N GLU A 82 20.89 -4.25 3.24
CA GLU A 82 21.23 -3.83 1.87
C GLU A 82 19.98 -3.67 0.99
N ASP A 83 18.82 -4.12 1.47
CA ASP A 83 17.58 -4.09 0.71
C ASP A 83 16.89 -2.73 0.81
N LEU A 84 16.32 -2.31 -0.33
CA LEU A 84 15.46 -1.14 -0.44
C LEU A 84 14.01 -1.57 -0.62
N PHE A 85 13.15 -1.13 0.30
CA PHE A 85 11.71 -1.33 0.21
C PHE A 85 11.00 -0.06 -0.25
N CYS A 86 10.08 -0.20 -1.20
CA CYS A 86 9.21 0.90 -1.65
C CYS A 86 7.75 0.57 -1.30
N ILE A 87 7.18 1.28 -0.33
CA ILE A 87 5.78 1.14 0.09
C ILE A 87 4.96 2.28 -0.52
N ILE A 88 4.13 1.94 -1.50
CA ILE A 88 3.21 2.87 -2.18
C ILE A 88 1.79 2.32 -2.04
N ILE A 89 1.08 2.78 -1.00
CA ILE A 89 -0.25 2.31 -0.66
C ILE A 89 -1.05 3.41 0.05
N GLY A 90 -2.36 3.22 0.26
CA GLY A 90 -3.25 4.21 0.89
C GLY A 90 -4.22 4.89 -0.08
N GLY A 91 -3.89 4.94 -1.38
CA GLY A 91 -4.80 5.51 -2.39
C GLY A 91 -6.15 4.78 -2.44
N ASN A 92 -6.14 3.45 -2.43
CA ASN A 92 -7.37 2.66 -2.42
C ASN A 92 -8.11 2.77 -1.07
N ASP A 93 -7.40 2.91 0.05
CA ASP A 93 -8.00 3.16 1.36
C ASP A 93 -8.78 4.48 1.37
N ILE A 94 -8.20 5.54 0.77
CA ILE A 94 -8.89 6.83 0.59
C ILE A 94 -10.11 6.66 -0.31
N MET A 95 -9.98 5.99 -1.45
CA MET A 95 -11.11 5.75 -2.36
C MET A 95 -12.25 4.99 -1.65
N VAL A 96 -11.93 3.93 -0.89
CA VAL A 96 -12.90 3.18 -0.08
C VAL A 96 -13.52 4.06 1.00
N ALA A 97 -12.75 4.96 1.62
CA ALA A 97 -13.27 5.87 2.63
C ALA A 97 -14.30 6.87 2.07
N THR A 98 -14.25 7.22 0.78
CA THR A 98 -15.21 8.16 0.16
C THR A 98 -16.65 7.65 0.12
N VAL A 99 -16.86 6.33 0.17
CA VAL A 99 -18.21 5.72 0.15
C VAL A 99 -18.78 5.48 1.55
N TYR A 100 -18.07 5.91 2.60
CA TYR A 100 -18.46 5.73 3.99
C TYR A 100 -18.83 7.05 4.67
N ASN A 101 -19.56 6.95 5.78
CA ASN A 101 -19.74 8.09 6.69
C ASN A 101 -18.40 8.50 7.34
N SER A 102 -18.35 9.72 7.90
CA SER A 102 -17.13 10.31 8.45
C SER A 102 -16.45 9.45 9.52
N VAL A 103 -17.23 8.79 10.39
CA VAL A 103 -16.70 7.93 11.46
C VAL A 103 -16.00 6.71 10.89
N LYS A 104 -16.64 6.00 9.94
CA LYS A 104 -16.07 4.81 9.33
C LYS A 104 -14.91 5.16 8.38
N ALA A 105 -15.01 6.27 7.64
CA ALA A 105 -13.92 6.80 6.83
C ALA A 105 -12.66 7.07 7.66
N GLU A 106 -12.81 7.77 8.79
CA GLU A 106 -11.68 8.06 9.69
C GLU A 106 -11.07 6.78 10.28
N LYS A 107 -11.88 5.78 10.62
CA LYS A 107 -11.40 4.47 11.09
C LYS A 107 -10.54 3.78 10.04
N VAL A 108 -10.99 3.74 8.78
CA VAL A 108 -10.23 3.17 7.65
C VAL A 108 -8.89 3.87 7.48
N LEU A 109 -8.87 5.21 7.47
CA LEU A 109 -7.62 5.96 7.30
C LEU A 109 -6.65 5.75 8.46
N LYS A 110 -7.14 5.73 9.72
CA LYS A 110 -6.29 5.44 10.89
C LYS A 110 -5.73 4.03 10.85
N GLN A 111 -6.54 3.04 10.47
CA GLN A 111 -6.10 1.66 10.32
C GLN A 111 -5.04 1.57 9.22
N ALA A 112 -5.26 2.17 8.06
CA ALA A 112 -4.31 2.17 6.95
C ALA A 112 -2.93 2.72 7.37
N VAL A 113 -2.90 3.85 8.09
CA VAL A 113 -1.65 4.41 8.61
C VAL A 113 -1.00 3.48 9.64
N SER A 114 -1.79 2.88 10.54
CA SER A 114 -1.27 1.93 11.52
C SER A 114 -0.65 0.70 10.87
N GLU A 115 -1.26 0.16 9.81
CA GLU A 115 -0.74 -1.00 9.07
C GLU A 115 0.55 -0.67 8.32
N ILE A 116 0.69 0.55 7.78
CA ILE A 116 1.95 1.01 7.19
C ILE A 116 3.05 1.07 8.26
N CYS A 117 2.77 1.66 9.43
CA CYS A 117 3.72 1.69 10.54
C CYS A 117 4.09 0.28 11.05
N ASN A 118 3.11 -0.62 11.15
CA ASN A 118 3.38 -2.02 11.52
C ASN A 118 4.29 -2.71 10.50
N ALA A 119 4.06 -2.49 9.20
CA ALA A 119 4.94 -3.01 8.16
C ALA A 119 6.39 -2.50 8.31
N LEU A 120 6.58 -1.22 8.65
CA LEU A 120 7.90 -0.65 8.90
C LEU A 120 8.59 -1.31 10.12
N LYS A 121 7.86 -1.56 11.20
CA LYS A 121 8.39 -2.25 12.38
C LYS A 121 8.87 -3.64 12.04
N VAL A 122 8.04 -4.42 11.33
CA VAL A 122 8.39 -5.77 10.91
C VAL A 122 9.62 -5.76 9.98
N LEU A 123 9.71 -4.83 9.03
CA LEU A 123 10.90 -4.68 8.19
C LEU A 123 12.16 -4.35 9.02
N ASN A 124 12.04 -3.44 10.00
CA ASN A 124 13.14 -3.10 10.89
C ASN A 124 13.57 -4.27 11.79
N GLU A 125 12.63 -5.09 12.28
CA GLU A 125 12.91 -6.32 13.03
C GLU A 125 13.71 -7.34 12.19
N HIS A 126 13.52 -7.35 10.87
CA HIS A 126 14.33 -8.14 9.93
C HIS A 126 15.61 -7.42 9.49
N GLY A 127 15.96 -6.30 10.10
CA GLY A 127 17.22 -5.60 9.86
C GLY A 127 17.25 -4.71 8.62
N VAL A 128 16.11 -4.48 7.96
CA VAL A 128 15.99 -3.56 6.81
C VAL A 128 16.29 -2.13 7.27
N LYS A 129 17.10 -1.41 6.46
CA LYS A 129 17.53 -0.04 6.77
C LYS A 129 17.01 1.02 5.79
N TYR A 130 16.65 0.62 4.57
CA TYR A 130 16.22 1.55 3.55
C TYR A 130 14.77 1.28 3.17
N VAL A 131 13.89 2.21 3.56
CA VAL A 131 12.47 2.16 3.19
C VAL A 131 12.03 3.52 2.67
N VAL A 132 11.44 3.52 1.47
CA VAL A 132 10.75 4.66 0.88
C VAL A 132 9.26 4.45 1.08
N VAL A 133 8.62 5.35 1.82
CA VAL A 133 7.17 5.38 2.00
C VAL A 133 6.61 6.56 1.21
N ALA A 134 5.81 6.28 0.19
CA ALA A 134 5.13 7.32 -0.57
C ALA A 134 3.86 7.75 0.14
N ASN A 135 3.57 9.05 0.12
CA ASN A 135 2.25 9.56 0.47
C ASN A 135 1.23 9.20 -0.63
N ALA A 136 -0.06 9.40 -0.35
CA ALA A 136 -1.08 9.23 -1.38
C ALA A 136 -1.07 10.44 -2.34
N PRO A 137 -1.17 10.20 -3.66
CA PRO A 137 -1.42 11.28 -4.61
C PRO A 137 -2.80 11.92 -4.32
N GLU A 138 -3.00 13.14 -4.83
CA GLU A 138 -4.26 13.87 -4.67
C GLU A 138 -5.42 13.15 -5.37
N VAL A 139 -6.20 12.37 -4.59
CA VAL A 139 -7.29 11.54 -5.11
C VAL A 139 -8.44 12.40 -5.62
N GLY A 140 -8.63 13.62 -5.10
CA GLY A 140 -9.64 14.53 -5.63
C GLY A 140 -9.43 14.90 -7.10
N LEU A 141 -8.19 14.83 -7.59
CA LEU A 141 -7.85 15.23 -8.96
C LEU A 141 -7.99 14.11 -10.00
N ILE A 142 -8.22 12.86 -9.60
CA ILE A 142 -8.36 11.76 -10.57
C ILE A 142 -9.73 11.81 -11.29
N PRO A 143 -9.84 11.33 -12.53
CA PRO A 143 -11.09 11.38 -13.31
C PRO A 143 -12.34 10.77 -12.63
N ALA A 144 -12.14 9.83 -11.70
CA ALA A 144 -13.24 9.21 -10.95
C ALA A 144 -13.92 10.16 -9.96
N PHE A 145 -13.22 11.21 -9.49
CA PHE A 145 -13.73 12.16 -8.50
C PHE A 145 -13.79 13.60 -9.02
N ASN A 146 -12.93 13.97 -9.97
CA ASN A 146 -12.75 15.38 -10.35
C ASN A 146 -13.90 16.02 -11.14
N LYS A 147 -14.88 15.22 -11.59
CA LYS A 147 -16.06 15.68 -12.34
C LYS A 147 -17.21 16.15 -11.45
N ASP A 148 -17.25 15.69 -10.20
CA ASP A 148 -18.27 16.10 -9.22
C ASP A 148 -17.58 16.89 -8.11
N GLU A 149 -18.05 18.11 -7.86
CA GLU A 149 -17.39 19.01 -6.92
C GLU A 149 -17.37 18.48 -5.49
N LYS A 150 -18.47 17.86 -5.03
CA LYS A 150 -18.55 17.30 -3.67
C LYS A 150 -17.66 16.07 -3.52
N ALA A 151 -17.65 15.19 -4.52
CA ALA A 151 -16.79 14.01 -4.55
C ALA A 151 -15.32 14.40 -4.59
N ARG A 152 -14.95 15.40 -5.40
CA ARG A 152 -13.61 15.99 -5.46
C ARG A 152 -13.19 16.56 -4.11
N GLU A 153 -14.03 17.38 -3.48
CA GLU A 153 -13.72 17.99 -2.18
C GLU A 153 -13.58 16.96 -1.07
N LEU A 154 -14.48 15.97 -1.02
CA LEU A 154 -14.40 14.89 -0.04
C LEU A 154 -13.12 14.07 -0.23
N ALA A 155 -12.82 13.64 -1.44
CA ALA A 155 -11.61 12.88 -1.75
C ALA A 155 -10.36 13.68 -1.39
N ALA A 156 -10.29 14.97 -1.74
CA ALA A 156 -9.17 15.83 -1.40
C ALA A 156 -9.00 16.04 0.10
N LYS A 157 -10.10 16.20 0.84
CA LYS A 157 -10.08 16.28 2.30
C LYS A 157 -9.54 14.97 2.92
N LEU A 158 -9.98 13.82 2.42
CA LEU A 158 -9.53 12.52 2.91
C LEU A 158 -8.07 12.26 2.56
N THR A 159 -7.60 12.64 1.37
CA THR A 159 -6.18 12.57 0.99
C THR A 159 -5.32 13.43 1.92
N LYS A 160 -5.70 14.69 2.15
CA LYS A 160 -4.97 15.57 3.09
C LYS A 160 -4.93 14.99 4.50
N SER A 161 -6.07 14.47 4.99
CA SER A 161 -6.17 13.82 6.31
C SER A 161 -5.24 12.61 6.41
N PHE A 162 -5.25 11.73 5.40
CA PHE A 162 -4.39 10.54 5.36
C PHE A 162 -2.91 10.92 5.32
N ASN A 163 -2.51 11.82 4.41
CA ASN A 163 -1.12 12.24 4.26
C ASN A 163 -0.58 12.92 5.51
N ALA A 164 -1.39 13.76 6.17
CA ALA A 164 -1.01 14.40 7.44
C ALA A 164 -0.83 13.37 8.56
N LYS A 165 -1.76 12.41 8.70
CA LYS A 165 -1.64 11.32 9.68
C LYS A 165 -0.41 10.47 9.44
N LEU A 166 -0.16 10.07 8.20
CA LEU A 166 1.00 9.29 7.83
C LEU A 166 2.29 10.04 8.16
N ALA A 167 2.42 11.30 7.75
CA ALA A 167 3.59 12.11 8.04
C ALA A 167 3.84 12.27 9.55
N ASN A 168 2.80 12.54 10.34
CA ASN A 168 2.93 12.68 11.79
C ASN A 168 3.39 11.37 12.45
N ARG A 169 2.82 10.22 12.05
CA ARG A 169 3.20 8.91 12.62
C ARG A 169 4.61 8.50 12.24
N LEU A 170 5.02 8.74 10.99
CA LEU A 170 6.40 8.47 10.56
C LEU A 170 7.41 9.39 11.27
N TYR A 171 7.02 10.64 11.56
CA TYR A 171 7.86 11.53 12.36
C TYR A 171 8.00 11.01 13.79
N GLU A 172 6.91 10.63 14.46
CA GLU A 172 6.94 10.04 15.80
C GLU A 172 7.85 8.80 15.87
N GLU A 173 7.74 7.88 14.90
CA GLU A 173 8.53 6.64 14.87
C GLU A 173 10.01 6.85 14.55
N LYS A 174 10.38 7.95 13.88
CA LYS A 174 11.80 8.28 13.61
C LYS A 174 12.57 8.65 14.90
N TYR A 175 11.86 9.07 15.95
CA TYR A 175 12.43 9.48 17.24
C TYR A 175 12.16 8.48 18.38
N MET A 176 11.75 7.25 18.04
CA MET A 176 11.72 6.11 18.97
C MET A 176 12.92 5.21 18.72
#